data_AF-A0A1H6NKX0-F1
#
_entry.id   AF-A0A1H6NKX0-F1
#
_cell.length_a   1.000
_cell.length_b   1.000
_cell.length_c   1.000
_cell.angle_alpha   90.00
_cell.angle_beta   90.00
_cell.angle_gamma   90.00
#
_symmetry.space_group_name_H-M   'P 1'
#
loop_
_entity.id
_entity.type
_entity.pdbx_description
1 polymer ?
#
loop_
_entity_poly.entity_id
_entity_poly.type
_entity_poly.pdbx_seq_one_letter_code
_entity_poly.pdbx_strand_id
1 'polypeptide(L)' 'MELRLIRTAVKRTMADLLKRKAILDPESDDVVEIANDLMMYQNVLEKINDREDV' A
#
# COMPACT_ATOMS: atom_id res chain seq x y z
N MET A 1 -16.78 10.73 0.69
CA MET A 1 -15.75 11.71 1.13
C MET A 1 -14.66 11.06 1.97
N GLU A 2 -15.00 10.26 2.99
CA GLU A 2 -14.03 9.55 3.83
C GLU A 2 -13.20 8.52 3.05
N LEU A 3 -13.82 7.75 2.15
CA LEU A 3 -13.12 6.77 1.30
C LEU A 3 -12.03 7.40 0.42
N ARG A 4 -12.26 8.60 -0.12
CA ARG A 4 -11.26 9.36 -0.87
C ARG A 4 -10.05 9.75 -0.03
N LEU A 5 -10.26 10.14 1.24
CA LEU A 5 -9.18 10.47 2.16
C LEU A 5 -8.38 9.22 2.53
N ILE A 6 -9.07 8.12 2.83
CA ILE A 6 -8.45 6.82 3.12
C ILE A 6 -7.63 6.35 1.91
N ARG A 7 -8.18 6.40 0.69
CA ARG A 7 -7.45 6.07 -0.55
C ARG A 7 -6.16 6.87 -0.70
N THR A 8 -6.24 8.18 -0.45
CA THR A 8 -5.07 9.07 -0.57
C THR A 8 -4.00 8.74 0.46
N ALA A 9 -4.40 8.47 1.70
CA ALA A 9 -3.49 8.05 2.76
C ALA A 9 -2.82 6.71 2.44
N VAL A 10 -3.59 5.71 2.00
CA VAL A 10 -3.08 4.38 1.60
C VAL A 10 -2.08 4.51 0.45
N LYS A 11 -2.40 5.29 -0.59
CA LYS A 11 -1.47 5.53 -1.71
C LYS A 11 -0.16 6.17 -1.24
N ARG A 12 -0.21 7.12 -0.31
CA ARG A 12 0.99 7.75 0.26
C ARG A 12 1.84 6.73 1.03
N THR A 13 1.22 5.93 1.90
CA THR A 13 1.91 4.89 2.66
C THR A 13 2.58 3.88 1.73
N MET A 14 1.88 3.41 0.69
CA MET A 14 2.47 2.49 -0.30
C MET A 14 3.67 3.12 -1.01
N ALA A 15 3.60 4.40 -1.39
CA ALA A 15 4.72 5.09 -2.03
C ALA A 15 5.95 5.19 -1.11
N ASP A 16 5.75 5.42 0.19
CA ASP A 16 6.85 5.50 1.16
C ASP A 16 7.43 4.10 1.47
N LEU A 17 6.60 3.06 1.52
CA LEU A 17 7.04 1.67 1.61
C LEU A 17 7.87 1.23 0.41
N LEU A 18 7.46 1.61 -0.81
CA LEU A 18 8.23 1.33 -2.03
C LEU A 18 9.62 1.99 -2.01
N LYS A 19 9.71 3.24 -1.53
CA LYS A 19 11.01 3.90 -1.34
C LYS A 19 11.88 3.19 -0.32
N ARG A 20 11.30 2.75 0.81
CA ARG A 20 12.02 2.01 1.85
C ARG A 20 12.50 0.65 1.33
N LYS A 21 11.64 -0.09 0.62
CA LYS A 21 12.01 -1.37 -0.01
C LYS A 21 13.18 -1.21 -0.98
N ALA A 22 13.25 -0.09 -1.71
CA ALA A 22 14.30 0.15 -2.71
C ALA A 22 15.70 0.38 -2.12
N ILE A 23 15.82 0.66 -0.81
CA ILE A 23 17.10 0.89 -0.13
C ILE A 23 17.49 -0.25 0.82
N LEU A 24 16.64 -1.25 0.97
CA LEU A 24 16.89 -2.42 1.83
C LEU A 24 17.60 -3.52 1.04
N ASP A 25 18.34 -4.36 1.76
CA ASP A 25 18.85 -5.61 1.23
C ASP A 25 17.67 -6.48 0.73
N PRO A 26 17.64 -6.89 -0.55
CA PRO A 26 16.58 -7.71 -1.11
C PRO A 26 16.34 -9.04 -0.37
N GLU A 27 17.35 -9.55 0.32
CA GLU A 27 17.27 -10.81 1.08
C GLU A 27 16.87 -10.60 2.55
N SER A 28 16.62 -9.36 2.97
CA SER A 28 16.21 -9.07 4.34
C SER A 28 14.74 -9.40 4.59
N ASP A 29 14.45 -9.86 5.80
CA ASP A 29 13.08 -10.11 6.27
C ASP A 29 12.20 -8.83 6.16
N ASP A 30 12.79 -7.65 6.36
CA ASP A 30 12.12 -6.35 6.18
C ASP A 30 11.54 -6.20 4.75
N VAL A 31 12.23 -6.68 3.72
CA VAL A 31 11.73 -6.61 2.33
C VAL A 31 10.52 -7.50 2.14
N VAL A 32 10.50 -8.68 2.77
CA VAL A 32 9.37 -9.61 2.75
C VAL A 32 8.17 -9.01 3.48
N GLU A 33 8.38 -8.43 4.66
CA GLU A 33 7.33 -7.75 5.42
C GLU A 33 6.73 -6.58 4.62
N ILE A 34 7.57 -5.72 4.03
CA ILE A 34 7.10 -4.60 3.21
C ILE A 34 6.33 -5.11 1.97
N ALA A 35 6.74 -6.23 1.37
CA ALA A 35 6.01 -6.82 0.24
C ALA A 35 4.61 -7.30 0.66
N ASN A 36 4.49 -7.92 1.83
CA ASN A 36 3.20 -8.35 2.39
C ASN A 36 2.28 -7.16 2.69
N ASP A 37 2.82 -6.10 3.30
CA ASP A 37 2.09 -4.86 3.58
C ASP A 37 1.58 -4.22 2.28
N LEU A 38 2.41 -4.15 1.24
CA LEU A 38 2.01 -3.62 -0.06
C LEU A 38 0.85 -4.42 -0.68
N MET A 39 0.86 -5.75 -0.55
CA MET A 39 -0.26 -6.59 -1.00
C MET A 39 -1.55 -6.30 -0.22
N MET A 40 -1.45 -6.12 1.10
CA MET A 40 -2.61 -5.76 1.93
C MET A 40 -3.18 -4.39 1.53
N TYR A 41 -2.33 -3.38 1.35
CA TYR A 41 -2.76 -2.05 0.94
C TYR A 41 -3.36 -2.04 -0.46
N GLN A 42 -2.84 -2.85 -1.39
CA GLN A 42 -3.43 -3.05 -2.71
C GLN A 42 -4.86 -3.59 -2.62
N ASN A 43 -5.10 -4.62 -1.79
CA ASN A 43 -6.43 -5.16 -1.55
C ASN A 43 -7.40 -4.12 -0.94
N VAL A 44 -6.89 -3.23 -0.07
CA VAL A 44 -7.68 -2.13 0.49
C VAL A 44 -8.08 -1.13 -0.61
N LEU A 45 -7.16 -0.79 -1.53
CA LEU A 45 -7.46 0.12 -2.64
C LEU A 45 -8.51 -0.45 -3.58
N GLU A 46 -8.43 -1.74 -3.92
CA GLU A 46 -9.40 -2.43 -4.77
C GLU A 46 -10.80 -2.35 -4.14
N LYS A 47 -10.94 -2.73 -2.87
CA LYS A 47 -12.21 -2.62 -2.14
C LYS A 47 -12.77 -1.20 -2.05
N ILE A 48 -11.91 -0.18 -2.00
CA ILE A 48 -12.35 1.22 -2.00
C ILE A 48 -12.84 1.63 -3.39
N ASN A 49 -12.16 1.21 -4.45
CA ASN A 49 -12.55 1.54 -5.82
C ASN A 49 -13.86 0.87 -6.21
N ASP A 50 -14.03 -0.43 -5.90
CA ASP A 50 -15.29 -1.16 -6.14
C ASP A 50 -16.51 -0.50 -5.47
N ARG A 51 -16.30 0.24 -4.38
CA ARG A 51 -17.36 0.96 -3.65
C ARG A 51 -17.61 2.39 -4.13
N GLU A 52 -16.69 2.97 -4.89
CA GLU A 52 -16.89 4.30 -5.49
C GLU A 52 -17.45 4.21 -6.92
N ASP A 53 -17.37 3.05 -7.57
CA ASP A 53 -17.95 2.77 -8.89
C ASP A 53 -19.45 2.38 -8.85
N VAL A 54 -20.08 2.44 -7.66
CA VAL A 54 -21.52 2.22 -7.41
C VAL A 54 -22.15 3.50 -6.85
#